data_AF-A0A4E9F7R4-F1
#
_entry.id   AF-A0A4E9F7R4-F1
#
_cell.length_a   1.000
_cell.length_b   1.000
_cell.length_c   1.000
_cell.angle_alpha   90.00
_cell.angle_beta   90.00
_cell.angle_gamma   90.00
#
_symmetry.space_group_name_H-M   'P 1'
#
loop_
_entity.id
_entity.type
_entity.pdbx_description
1 polymer ?
#
loop_
_entity_poly.entity_id
_entity_poly.type
_entity_poly.pdbx_seq_one_letter_code
_entity_poly.pdbx_strand_id
1 'polypeptide(L)'
;MHMHNAYLLKEKERASSFVGGQEKATEPIIQFGFHVPTCCGYLPQMNEWCDDWVKFFVRNRLKYQIDMLLEERNDRDLLSLWPQLERKIPTFFKDNGSIIPALVHGDLWSGNYSYCADGPVIFDPASFYAHSEYELGIMKMFGGFSSSVYSAYHEIIPETKGIQKRVQLYELFHHLNHWNHFGNGYKSGTIAIMHSLS
;
A
#
# COMPACT_ATOMS: atom_id res chain seq x y z
N MET A 1 9.33 9.81 -3.94
CA MET A 1 9.71 8.49 -3.36
C MET A 1 9.42 7.33 -4.31
N HIS A 2 8.21 7.20 -4.86
CA HIS A 2 7.79 5.97 -5.56
C HIS A 2 8.63 5.59 -6.79
N MET A 3 9.15 6.57 -7.55
CA MET A 3 9.96 6.31 -8.74
C MET A 3 11.43 5.96 -8.46
N HIS A 4 11.92 6.19 -7.24
CA HIS A 4 13.34 6.05 -6.93
C HIS A 4 13.87 4.64 -7.23
N ASN A 5 13.17 3.61 -6.74
CA ASN A 5 13.57 2.22 -6.97
C ASN A 5 13.43 1.80 -8.45
N ALA A 6 12.43 2.33 -9.15
CA ALA A 6 12.27 2.10 -10.59
C ALA A 6 13.43 2.72 -11.41
N TYR A 7 13.98 3.84 -10.97
CA TYR A 7 15.19 4.42 -11.59
C TYR A 7 16.43 3.56 -11.30
N LEU A 8 16.62 3.11 -10.05
CA LEU A 8 17.73 2.21 -9.69
C LEU A 8 17.71 0.91 -10.50
N LEU A 9 16.53 0.31 -10.72
CA LEU A 9 16.38 -0.88 -11.54
C LEU A 9 16.82 -0.62 -12.99
N LYS A 10 16.38 0.49 -13.59
CA LYS A 10 16.77 0.88 -14.96
C LYS A 10 18.27 1.16 -15.07
N GLU A 11 18.86 1.79 -14.06
CA GLU A 11 20.30 2.05 -14.00
C GLU A 11 21.09 0.74 -13.91
N LYS A 12 20.64 -0.21 -13.09
CA LYS A 12 21.25 -1.53 -12.96
C LYS A 12 21.16 -2.34 -14.27
N GLU A 13 20.01 -2.33 -14.94
CA GLU A 13 19.85 -2.95 -16.27
C GLU A 13 20.83 -2.35 -17.29
N ARG A 14 20.93 -1.01 -17.33
CA ARG A 14 21.88 -0.31 -18.21
C ARG A 14 23.33 -0.67 -17.86
N ALA A 15 23.71 -0.62 -16.59
CA ALA A 15 25.06 -0.93 -16.14
C ALA A 15 25.46 -2.39 -16.43
N SER A 16 24.53 -3.33 -16.30
CA SER A 16 24.74 -4.74 -16.66
C SER A 16 25.05 -4.96 -18.14
N SER A 17 24.77 -3.96 -18.99
CA SER A 17 25.07 -3.97 -20.43
C SER A 17 26.50 -3.49 -20.76
N PHE A 18 27.29 -3.06 -19.77
CA PHE A 18 28.68 -2.59 -19.95
C PHE A 18 29.66 -3.33 -19.01
N VAL A 19 30.82 -3.77 -19.53
CA VAL A 19 31.87 -4.40 -18.71
C VAL A 19 32.79 -3.31 -18.13
N GLY A 20 32.76 -3.09 -16.81
CA GLY A 20 33.77 -2.29 -16.11
C GLY A 20 33.30 -1.28 -15.05
N GLY A 21 31.99 -1.12 -14.82
CA GLY A 21 31.46 -0.13 -13.88
C GLY A 21 30.73 -0.75 -12.69
N GLN A 22 31.45 -1.30 -11.70
CA GLN A 22 30.89 -1.52 -10.37
C GLN A 22 31.42 -0.45 -9.41
N GLU A 23 30.92 0.78 -9.57
CA GLU A 23 30.97 1.74 -8.47
C GLU A 23 29.82 1.49 -7.51
N LYS A 24 29.96 1.94 -6.25
CA LYS A 24 29.05 1.76 -5.11
C LYS A 24 27.65 2.38 -5.33
N ALA A 25 26.90 1.91 -6.31
CA ALA A 25 25.50 2.28 -6.51
C ALA A 25 24.63 1.57 -5.47
N THR A 26 23.60 2.26 -4.97
CA THR A 26 22.59 1.65 -4.09
C THR A 26 21.89 0.52 -4.83
N GLU A 27 21.89 -0.67 -4.25
CA GLU A 27 21.24 -1.84 -4.84
C GLU A 27 19.71 -1.65 -4.87
N PRO A 28 19.04 -1.89 -6.02
CA PRO A 28 17.59 -1.81 -6.09
C PRO A 28 16.92 -2.92 -5.28
N ILE A 29 15.75 -2.62 -4.74
CA ILE A 29 14.91 -3.57 -4.03
C ILE A 29 14.02 -4.32 -5.03
N ILE A 30 14.09 -5.65 -5.02
CA ILE A 30 13.30 -6.51 -5.92
C ILE A 30 12.13 -7.23 -5.23
N GLN A 31 11.98 -7.03 -3.91
CA GLN A 31 10.96 -7.67 -3.08
C GLN A 31 10.08 -6.63 -2.38
N PHE A 32 8.89 -7.04 -1.96
CA PHE A 32 8.00 -6.25 -1.11
C PHE A 32 8.25 -6.55 0.36
N GLY A 33 8.14 -5.53 1.22
CA GLY A 33 8.45 -5.64 2.64
C GLY A 33 9.38 -4.53 3.12
N PHE A 34 10.04 -4.77 4.25
CA PHE A 34 10.98 -3.80 4.81
C PHE A 34 12.01 -4.48 5.69
N HIS A 35 13.16 -3.82 5.89
CA HIS A 35 14.28 -4.37 6.67
C HIS A 35 13.95 -4.56 8.16
N VAL A 36 12.96 -3.81 8.66
CA VAL A 36 12.51 -3.84 10.04
C VAL A 36 10.99 -3.83 10.11
N PRO A 37 10.39 -4.34 11.20
CA PRO A 37 8.99 -4.08 11.50
C PRO A 37 8.74 -2.57 11.57
N THR A 38 7.72 -2.10 10.88
CA THR A 38 7.19 -0.72 11.02
C THR A 38 5.82 -0.79 11.70
N CYS A 39 5.28 0.34 12.13
CA CYS A 39 3.95 0.38 12.74
C CYS A 39 3.04 1.34 11.97
N CYS A 40 1.75 0.99 11.87
CA CYS A 40 0.69 1.92 11.44
C CYS A 40 -0.19 2.20 12.67
N GLY A 41 -0.03 3.40 13.24
CA GLY A 41 -0.39 3.63 14.64
C GLY A 41 0.49 2.79 15.58
N TYR A 42 -0.08 2.20 16.63
CA TYR A 42 0.64 1.28 17.52
C TYR A 42 0.69 -0.19 17.02
N LEU A 43 0.00 -0.52 15.92
CA LEU A 43 -0.05 -1.90 15.43
C LEU A 43 1.16 -2.20 14.54
N PRO A 44 1.91 -3.29 14.84
CA PRO A 44 3.06 -3.67 14.04
C PRO A 44 2.61 -4.18 12.66
N GLN A 45 3.39 -3.86 11.63
CA GLN A 45 3.23 -4.36 10.28
C GLN A 45 4.22 -5.49 10.02
N MET A 46 3.71 -6.63 9.56
CA MET A 46 4.51 -7.78 9.17
C MET A 46 5.22 -7.49 7.85
N ASN A 47 6.52 -7.23 7.90
CA ASN A 47 7.32 -6.71 6.79
C ASN A 47 8.29 -7.73 6.18
N GLU A 48 8.09 -9.03 6.44
CA GLU A 48 8.93 -10.08 5.86
C GLU A 48 8.93 -9.99 4.34
N TRP A 49 10.12 -10.04 3.76
CA TRP A 49 10.33 -9.92 2.33
C TRP A 49 9.55 -10.97 1.53
N CYS A 50 8.93 -10.53 0.44
CA CYS A 50 8.14 -11.38 -0.44
C CYS A 50 8.30 -10.94 -1.90
N ASP A 51 8.43 -11.89 -2.81
CA ASP A 51 8.59 -11.62 -4.25
C ASP A 51 7.27 -11.28 -4.96
N ASP A 52 6.12 -11.54 -4.32
CA ASP A 52 4.79 -11.39 -4.92
C ASP A 52 3.95 -10.39 -4.12
N TRP A 53 3.57 -9.28 -4.76
CA TRP A 53 2.81 -8.21 -4.13
C TRP A 53 1.45 -8.68 -3.63
N VAL A 54 0.73 -9.47 -4.44
CA VAL A 54 -0.65 -9.86 -4.12
C VAL A 54 -0.63 -10.77 -2.90
N LYS A 55 0.28 -11.74 -2.85
CA LYS A 55 0.51 -12.62 -1.71
C LYS A 55 0.94 -11.82 -0.47
N PHE A 56 1.90 -10.90 -0.61
CA PHE A 56 2.33 -10.04 0.48
C PHE A 56 1.15 -9.25 1.04
N PHE A 57 0.41 -8.54 0.19
CA PHE A 57 -0.67 -7.67 0.62
C PHE A 57 -1.85 -8.45 1.21
N VAL A 58 -2.27 -9.56 0.60
CA VAL A 58 -3.35 -10.41 1.13
C VAL A 58 -2.96 -10.98 2.50
N ARG A 59 -1.77 -11.56 2.64
CA ARG A 59 -1.37 -12.26 3.86
C ARG A 59 -0.90 -11.30 4.96
N ASN A 60 0.05 -10.42 4.65
CA ASN A 60 0.76 -9.59 5.61
C ASN A 60 0.07 -8.25 5.90
N ARG A 61 -1.01 -7.91 5.19
CA ARG A 61 -1.82 -6.71 5.46
C ARG A 61 -3.25 -7.10 5.78
N LEU A 62 -4.03 -7.52 4.79
CA LEU A 62 -5.48 -7.72 4.96
C LEU A 62 -5.79 -8.85 5.94
N LYS A 63 -5.27 -10.06 5.70
CA LYS A 63 -5.55 -11.23 6.53
C LYS A 63 -5.11 -11.00 7.98
N TYR A 64 -3.93 -10.40 8.18
CA TYR A 64 -3.46 -10.08 9.53
C TYR A 64 -4.44 -9.21 10.32
N GLN A 65 -4.93 -8.12 9.71
CA GLN A 65 -5.89 -7.22 10.37
C GLN A 65 -7.26 -7.89 10.59
N ILE A 66 -7.69 -8.75 9.65
CA ILE A 66 -8.94 -9.50 9.75
C ILE A 66 -8.86 -10.56 10.86
N ASP A 67 -7.76 -11.31 10.93
CA ASP A 67 -7.55 -12.33 11.94
C ASP A 67 -7.60 -11.72 13.34
N MET A 68 -6.98 -10.55 13.56
CA MET A 68 -7.10 -9.81 14.82
C MET A 68 -8.56 -9.47 15.17
N LEU A 69 -9.34 -8.94 14.21
CA LEU A 69 -10.75 -8.62 14.45
C LEU A 69 -11.58 -9.87 14.73
N LEU A 70 -11.29 -10.99 14.08
CA LEU A 70 -11.97 -12.26 14.31
C LEU A 70 -11.62 -12.85 15.67
N GLU A 71 -10.35 -12.79 16.08
CA GLU A 71 -9.89 -13.24 17.39
C GLU A 71 -10.50 -12.41 18.53
N GLU A 72 -10.51 -11.08 18.39
CA GLU A 72 -11.02 -10.19 19.44
C GLU A 72 -12.55 -10.11 19.50
N ARG A 73 -13.23 -10.17 18.33
CA ARG A 73 -14.65 -9.79 18.21
C ARG A 73 -15.54 -10.88 17.61
N ASN A 74 -14.96 -11.89 16.97
CA ASN A 74 -15.69 -12.94 16.25
C ASN A 74 -16.75 -12.37 15.29
N ASP A 75 -16.36 -11.35 14.51
CA ASP A 75 -17.29 -10.59 13.67
C ASP A 75 -17.87 -11.44 12.52
N ARG A 76 -19.20 -11.55 12.48
CA ARG A 76 -19.90 -12.43 11.52
C ARG A 76 -19.82 -11.94 10.08
N ASP A 77 -19.76 -10.63 9.85
CA ASP A 77 -19.71 -10.07 8.51
C ASP A 77 -18.34 -10.39 7.89
N LEU A 78 -17.26 -10.25 8.66
CA LEU A 78 -15.91 -10.65 8.24
C LEU A 78 -15.84 -12.15 7.92
N LEU A 79 -16.39 -13.02 8.76
CA LEU A 79 -16.42 -14.47 8.51
C LEU A 79 -17.11 -14.83 7.19
N SER A 80 -18.14 -14.07 6.80
CA SER A 80 -18.88 -14.31 5.56
C SER A 80 -18.20 -13.72 4.33
N LEU A 81 -17.70 -12.47 4.43
CA LEU A 81 -17.21 -11.70 3.29
C LEU A 81 -15.75 -11.99 2.95
N TRP A 82 -14.89 -12.21 3.95
CA TRP A 82 -13.46 -12.38 3.71
C TRP A 82 -13.13 -13.52 2.74
N PRO A 83 -13.68 -14.75 2.88
CA PRO A 83 -13.35 -15.84 1.95
C PRO A 83 -13.78 -15.58 0.51
N GLN A 84 -14.81 -14.74 0.30
CA GLN A 84 -15.27 -14.35 -1.03
C GLN A 84 -14.32 -13.31 -1.63
N LEU A 85 -13.99 -12.27 -0.86
CA LEU A 85 -13.08 -11.22 -1.27
C LEU A 85 -11.66 -11.77 -1.53
N GLU A 86 -11.12 -12.59 -0.62
CA GLU A 86 -9.79 -13.19 -0.75
C GLU A 86 -9.60 -13.92 -2.09
N ARG A 87 -10.61 -14.66 -2.54
CA ARG A 87 -10.61 -15.35 -3.84
C ARG A 87 -10.70 -14.40 -5.03
N LYS A 88 -11.33 -13.23 -4.87
CA LYS A 88 -11.47 -12.21 -5.92
C LYS A 88 -10.23 -11.33 -6.06
N ILE A 89 -9.48 -11.07 -4.98
CA ILE A 89 -8.34 -10.14 -4.98
C ILE A 89 -7.38 -10.35 -6.16
N PRO A 90 -6.90 -11.59 -6.48
CA PRO A 90 -5.98 -11.80 -7.60
C PRO A 90 -6.51 -11.30 -8.95
N THR A 91 -7.85 -11.27 -9.14
CA THR A 91 -8.46 -10.81 -10.39
C THR A 91 -8.30 -9.31 -10.61
N PHE A 92 -8.12 -8.50 -9.56
CA PHE A 92 -7.93 -7.05 -9.66
C PHE A 92 -6.53 -6.66 -10.17
N PHE A 93 -5.61 -7.63 -10.20
CA PHE A 93 -4.22 -7.43 -10.59
C PHE A 93 -3.85 -8.03 -11.96
N LYS A 94 -4.77 -8.74 -12.62
CA LYS A 94 -4.50 -9.44 -13.89
C LYS A 94 -3.96 -8.53 -15.00
N ASP A 95 -4.50 -7.32 -15.11
CA ASP A 95 -4.14 -6.35 -16.15
C ASP A 95 -3.14 -5.29 -15.66
N ASN A 96 -2.54 -5.46 -14.48
CA ASN A 96 -1.67 -4.46 -13.85
C ASN A 96 -0.23 -4.47 -14.38
N GLY A 97 0.17 -5.51 -15.12
CA GLY A 97 1.55 -5.72 -15.53
C GLY A 97 2.47 -6.06 -14.34
N SER A 98 3.78 -5.85 -14.53
CA SER A 98 4.77 -6.07 -13.47
C SER A 98 4.68 -4.97 -12.42
N ILE A 99 4.52 -5.36 -11.15
CA ILE A 99 4.48 -4.44 -10.01
C ILE A 99 5.91 -4.25 -9.51
N ILE A 100 6.41 -3.02 -9.59
CA ILE A 100 7.73 -2.66 -9.09
C ILE A 100 7.59 -2.22 -7.62
N PRO A 101 8.38 -2.78 -6.68
CA PRO A 101 8.42 -2.32 -5.30
C PRO A 101 8.78 -0.83 -5.23
N ALA A 102 7.91 -0.04 -4.62
CA ALA A 102 8.06 1.37 -4.42
C ALA A 102 8.08 1.67 -2.92
N LEU A 103 9.02 2.49 -2.46
CA LEU A 103 9.00 2.98 -1.08
C LEU A 103 7.79 3.91 -0.89
N VAL A 104 6.86 3.50 -0.04
CA VAL A 104 5.68 4.28 0.35
C VAL A 104 5.88 4.91 1.74
N HIS A 105 5.19 6.03 1.97
CA HIS A 105 5.00 6.58 3.31
C HIS A 105 4.18 5.61 4.16
N GLY A 106 3.08 5.09 3.58
CA GLY A 106 2.29 4.00 4.15
C GLY A 106 1.19 4.44 5.12
N ASP A 107 1.15 5.72 5.46
CA ASP A 107 0.08 6.35 6.25
C ASP A 107 -0.11 7.83 5.84
N LEU A 108 -0.09 8.14 4.54
CA LEU A 108 -0.11 9.52 4.05
C LEU A 108 -1.53 10.09 3.95
N TRP A 109 -2.10 10.49 5.10
CA TRP A 109 -3.37 11.24 5.16
C TRP A 109 -3.14 12.72 5.51
N SER A 110 -4.22 13.50 5.53
CA SER A 110 -4.19 14.94 5.83
C SER A 110 -3.60 15.31 7.20
N GLY A 111 -3.54 14.36 8.14
CA GLY A 111 -2.86 14.53 9.42
C GLY A 111 -1.34 14.40 9.34
N ASN A 112 -0.80 13.76 8.29
CA ASN A 112 0.61 13.35 8.19
C ASN A 112 1.40 14.15 7.13
N TYR A 113 0.88 15.31 6.74
CA TYR A 113 1.63 16.27 5.95
C TYR A 113 1.36 17.72 6.39
N SER A 114 2.31 18.60 6.11
CA SER A 114 2.19 20.04 6.31
C SER A 114 3.05 20.77 5.29
N TYR A 115 3.14 22.10 5.42
CA TYR A 115 3.94 22.95 4.55
C TYR A 115 4.87 23.81 5.40
N CYS A 116 6.14 23.88 5.00
CA CYS A 116 7.11 24.84 5.51
C CYS A 116 7.53 25.80 4.39
N ALA A 117 8.45 26.73 4.70
CA ALA A 117 8.96 27.70 3.73
C ALA A 117 9.61 27.03 2.49
N ASP A 118 10.17 25.83 2.66
CA ASP A 118 10.88 25.09 1.62
C ASP A 118 9.98 24.12 0.84
N GLY A 119 8.70 23.99 1.21
CA GLY A 119 7.72 23.15 0.52
C GLY A 119 6.99 22.16 1.45
N PRO A 120 6.38 21.10 0.87
CA PRO A 120 5.64 20.12 1.65
C PRO A 120 6.58 19.26 2.51
N VAL A 121 6.14 18.95 3.72
CA VAL A 121 6.81 18.04 4.65
C VAL A 121 5.81 16.94 5.02
N ILE A 122 6.29 15.69 5.05
CA ILE A 122 5.52 14.52 5.45
C ILE A 122 6.14 13.90 6.70
N PHE A 123 5.33 13.32 7.58
CA PHE A 123 5.78 12.80 8.87
C PHE A 123 4.92 11.61 9.34
N ASP A 124 5.41 10.91 10.35
CA ASP A 124 4.81 9.69 10.92
C ASP A 124 4.60 8.54 9.90
N PRO A 125 5.69 8.06 9.25
CA PRO A 125 5.59 7.02 8.24
C PRO A 125 5.34 5.63 8.82
N ALA A 126 4.53 4.86 8.12
CA ALA A 126 4.39 3.40 8.26
C ALA A 126 5.09 2.68 7.09
N SER A 127 6.31 3.10 6.77
CA SER A 127 6.98 2.79 5.50
C SER A 127 7.26 1.31 5.26
N PHE A 128 7.20 0.92 3.98
CA PHE A 128 7.66 -0.34 3.43
C PHE A 128 7.77 -0.24 1.91
N TYR A 129 8.35 -1.25 1.26
CA TYR A 129 8.32 -1.38 -0.20
C TYR A 129 7.03 -2.08 -0.62
N ALA A 130 6.20 -1.36 -1.37
CA ALA A 130 4.84 -1.71 -1.73
C ALA A 130 4.57 -1.53 -3.23
N HIS A 131 3.37 -1.88 -3.68
CA HIS A 131 2.86 -1.30 -4.93
C HIS A 131 2.61 0.20 -4.74
N SER A 132 3.05 1.04 -5.68
CA SER A 132 2.94 2.51 -5.58
C SER A 132 1.50 3.01 -5.41
N GLU A 133 0.50 2.32 -5.96
CA GLU A 133 -0.92 2.64 -5.77
C GLU A 133 -1.41 2.48 -4.32
N TYR A 134 -0.66 1.76 -3.46
CA TYR A 134 -1.01 1.57 -2.05
C TYR A 134 -1.22 2.90 -1.31
N GLU A 135 -0.35 3.88 -1.56
CA GLU A 135 -0.43 5.22 -0.94
C GLU A 135 -1.77 5.91 -1.22
N LEU A 136 -2.33 5.68 -2.42
CA LEU A 136 -3.57 6.33 -2.84
C LEU A 136 -4.79 5.85 -2.03
N GLY A 137 -4.69 4.71 -1.34
CA GLY A 137 -5.76 4.21 -0.47
C GLY A 137 -6.03 5.16 0.69
N ILE A 138 -5.03 5.38 1.54
CA ILE A 138 -5.16 6.25 2.71
C ILE A 138 -5.36 7.73 2.34
N MET A 139 -4.72 8.20 1.25
CA MET A 139 -4.88 9.58 0.77
C MET A 139 -6.35 9.93 0.46
N LYS A 140 -7.19 8.95 0.07
CA LYS A 140 -8.61 9.18 -0.24
C LYS A 140 -9.51 9.10 0.99
N MET A 141 -9.14 8.31 2.00
CA MET A 141 -10.02 7.94 3.12
C MET A 141 -10.49 9.15 3.95
N PHE A 142 -9.60 10.11 4.25
CA PHE A 142 -9.90 11.27 5.10
C PHE A 142 -9.94 12.60 4.34
N GLY A 143 -9.84 12.57 3.02
CA GLY A 143 -9.72 13.76 2.19
C GLY A 143 -8.44 14.56 2.46
N GLY A 144 -8.47 15.84 2.08
CA GLY A 144 -7.34 16.77 2.24
C GLY A 144 -6.36 16.81 1.07
N PHE A 145 -6.46 15.90 0.10
CA PHE A 145 -5.71 16.02 -1.16
C PHE A 145 -6.63 16.54 -2.26
N SER A 146 -6.22 17.61 -2.94
CA SER A 146 -6.93 18.15 -4.10
C SER A 146 -6.77 17.26 -5.32
N SER A 147 -7.68 17.38 -6.29
CA SER A 147 -7.58 16.70 -7.60
C SER A 147 -6.24 16.95 -8.29
N SER A 148 -5.67 18.15 -8.13
CA SER A 148 -4.36 18.51 -8.69
C SER A 148 -3.21 17.62 -8.19
N VAL A 149 -3.27 17.13 -6.94
CA VAL A 149 -2.25 16.19 -6.42
C VAL A 149 -2.32 14.86 -7.18
N TYR A 150 -3.53 14.33 -7.40
CA TYR A 150 -3.72 13.09 -8.14
C TYR A 150 -3.35 13.25 -9.61
N SER A 151 -3.71 14.37 -10.25
CA SER A 151 -3.30 14.67 -11.63
C SER A 151 -1.78 14.72 -11.77
N ALA A 152 -1.10 15.48 -10.92
CA ALA A 152 0.36 15.57 -10.93
C ALA A 152 1.03 14.21 -10.62
N TYR A 153 0.45 13.41 -9.73
CA TYR A 153 0.92 12.05 -9.47
C TYR A 153 0.82 11.18 -10.73
N HIS A 154 -0.31 11.23 -11.44
CA HIS A 154 -0.56 10.40 -12.62
C HIS A 154 0.13 10.88 -13.90
N GLU A 155 0.58 12.13 -13.96
CA GLU A 155 1.53 12.59 -14.97
C GLU A 155 2.89 11.88 -14.87
N ILE A 156 3.31 11.52 -13.65
CA ILE A 156 4.58 10.84 -13.38
C ILE A 156 4.41 9.31 -13.38
N ILE A 157 3.33 8.82 -12.77
CA ILE A 157 2.98 7.40 -12.66
C ILE A 157 1.61 7.18 -13.29
N PRO A 158 1.56 6.86 -14.60
CA PRO A 158 0.30 6.70 -15.31
C PRO A 158 -0.62 5.67 -14.66
N GLU A 159 -1.93 5.95 -14.67
CA GLU A 159 -2.92 5.00 -14.19
C GLU A 159 -2.86 3.70 -14.99
N THR A 160 -2.90 2.57 -14.29
CA THR A 160 -3.05 1.26 -14.93
C THR A 160 -4.51 0.81 -14.86
N LYS A 161 -4.91 -0.03 -15.82
CA LYS A 161 -6.28 -0.53 -15.93
C LYS A 161 -6.71 -1.21 -14.63
N GLY A 162 -7.88 -0.85 -14.12
CA GLY A 162 -8.44 -1.43 -12.89
C GLY A 162 -7.99 -0.76 -11.58
N ILE A 163 -7.27 0.36 -11.65
CA ILE A 163 -6.76 1.10 -10.47
C ILE A 163 -7.83 1.38 -9.42
N GLN A 164 -9.07 1.71 -9.82
CA GLN A 164 -10.12 2.06 -8.86
C GLN A 164 -10.41 0.94 -7.86
N LYS A 165 -10.48 -0.32 -8.31
CA LYS A 165 -10.70 -1.47 -7.42
C LYS A 165 -9.49 -1.74 -6.53
N ARG A 166 -8.27 -1.54 -7.03
CA ARG A 166 -7.04 -1.73 -6.24
C ARG A 166 -6.88 -0.65 -5.18
N VAL A 167 -7.13 0.61 -5.51
CA VAL A 167 -7.10 1.71 -4.55
C VAL A 167 -8.16 1.52 -3.46
N GLN A 168 -9.37 1.08 -3.83
CA GLN A 168 -10.40 0.74 -2.85
C GLN A 168 -9.99 -0.46 -1.96
N LEU A 169 -9.26 -1.42 -2.50
CA LEU A 169 -8.70 -2.53 -1.72
C LEU A 169 -7.58 -2.07 -0.78
N TYR A 170 -6.76 -1.08 -1.16
CA TYR A 170 -5.78 -0.47 -0.25
C TYR A 170 -6.47 0.37 0.83
N GLU A 171 -7.51 1.11 0.48
CA GLU A 171 -8.35 1.81 1.46
C GLU A 171 -8.96 0.84 2.48
N LEU A 172 -9.40 -0.36 2.07
CA LEU A 172 -9.89 -1.40 2.97
C LEU A 172 -8.89 -1.75 4.08
N PHE A 173 -7.59 -1.83 3.77
CA PHE A 173 -6.57 -2.08 4.79
C PHE A 173 -6.59 -0.99 5.87
N HIS A 174 -6.73 0.28 5.49
CA HIS A 174 -6.75 1.37 6.46
C HIS A 174 -8.03 1.41 7.28
N HIS A 175 -9.18 1.06 6.70
CA HIS A 175 -10.43 0.88 7.47
C HIS A 175 -10.32 -0.27 8.48
N LEU A 176 -9.74 -1.41 8.07
CA LEU A 176 -9.49 -2.54 8.99
C LEU A 176 -8.54 -2.14 10.12
N ASN A 177 -7.44 -1.45 9.79
CA ASN A 177 -6.49 -0.93 10.77
C ASN A 177 -7.18 0.02 11.76
N HIS A 178 -7.99 0.97 11.27
CA HIS A 178 -8.73 1.88 12.13
C HIS A 178 -9.80 1.18 12.97
N TRP A 179 -10.43 0.10 12.47
CA TRP A 179 -11.34 -0.70 13.27
C TRP A 179 -10.60 -1.41 14.42
N ASN A 180 -9.41 -1.96 14.17
CA ASN A 180 -8.58 -2.52 15.24
C ASN A 180 -8.13 -1.45 16.26
N HIS A 181 -7.77 -0.24 15.82
CA HIS A 181 -7.33 0.85 16.71
C HIS A 181 -8.44 1.51 17.52
N PHE A 182 -9.56 1.82 16.87
CA PHE A 182 -10.56 2.75 17.38
C PHE A 182 -11.94 2.12 17.56
N GLY A 183 -12.09 0.84 17.22
CA GLY A 183 -13.31 0.07 17.42
C GLY A 183 -14.39 0.31 16.35
N ASN A 184 -15.64 0.00 16.70
CA ASN A 184 -16.73 -0.23 15.74
C ASN A 184 -17.14 0.98 14.89
N GLY A 185 -16.63 2.19 15.15
CA GLY A 185 -16.88 3.36 14.32
C GLY A 185 -16.44 3.16 12.86
N TYR A 186 -15.48 2.27 12.61
CA TYR A 186 -14.96 1.97 11.27
C TYR A 186 -15.56 0.71 10.64
N LYS A 187 -16.36 -0.06 11.39
CA LYS A 187 -16.95 -1.32 10.90
C LYS A 187 -17.80 -1.09 9.65
N SER A 188 -18.72 -0.12 9.68
CA SER A 188 -19.65 0.11 8.57
C SER A 188 -18.92 0.43 7.26
N GLY A 189 -17.86 1.25 7.33
CA GLY A 189 -16.99 1.56 6.20
C GLY A 189 -16.24 0.34 5.67
N THR A 190 -15.61 -0.45 6.57
CA THR A 190 -14.97 -1.72 6.23
C THR A 190 -15.92 -2.65 5.47
N ILE A 191 -17.10 -2.91 6.04
CA ILE A 191 -18.06 -3.85 5.48
C ILE A 191 -18.63 -3.34 4.15
N ALA A 192 -18.89 -2.04 4.01
CA ALA A 192 -19.32 -1.45 2.75
C ALA A 192 -18.28 -1.63 1.64
N ILE A 193 -17.00 -1.40 1.93
CA ILE A 193 -15.92 -1.63 0.97
C ILE A 193 -15.84 -3.12 0.62
N MET A 194 -15.87 -4.02 1.60
CA MET A 194 -15.84 -5.46 1.34
C MET A 194 -16.99 -5.89 0.44
N HIS A 195 -18.22 -5.41 0.65
CA HIS A 195 -19.35 -5.70 -0.24
C HIS A 195 -19.15 -5.22 -1.66
N SER A 196 -18.61 -4.02 -1.84
CA SER A 196 -18.37 -3.46 -3.19
C SER A 196 -17.29 -4.21 -3.98
N LEU A 197 -16.36 -4.88 -3.28
CA LEU A 197 -15.28 -5.67 -3.85
C LEU A 197 -15.61 -7.18 -3.93
N SER A 198 -16.64 -7.63 -3.21
CA SER A 198 -17.09 -9.04 -3.16
C SER A 198 -17.97 -9.44 -4.34
#